data_AF-A0A1F6MFB5-F1
#
_entry.id   AF-A0A1F6MFB5-F1
#
_cell.length_a   1.000
_cell.length_b   1.000
_cell.length_c   1.000
_cell.angle_alpha   90.00
_cell.angle_beta   90.00
_cell.angle_gamma   90.00
#
_symmetry.space_group_name_H-M   'P 1'
#
loop_
_entity.id
_entity.type
_entity.pdbx_description
1 polymer ?
#
loop_
_entity_poly.entity_id
_entity_poly.type
_entity_poly.pdbx_seq_one_letter_code
_entity_poly.pdbx_strand_id
1 'polypeptide(L)'
;MLLLRKYQLDIIFLFFGISSITWTIFYFIKSFGKDPHNYEWYVGAPLLAIYCAVLWRIREKINRHDRRELTGATLFYWITFGLVLFLSYAAPLPAREYWSIETFFIIFTIFLADSYWNFKKLTLKTLFKK
;
A
#
# COMPACT_ATOMS: atom_id res chain seq x y z
N MET A 1 9.68 -19.14 6.67
CA MET A 1 10.25 -18.21 5.65
C MET A 1 9.30 -17.89 4.51
N LEU A 2 8.62 -18.88 3.90
CA LEU A 2 7.70 -18.66 2.77
C LEU A 2 6.50 -17.76 3.11
N LEU A 3 5.97 -17.86 4.34
CA LEU A 3 4.76 -17.17 4.78
C LEU A 3 4.89 -15.63 4.82
N LEU A 4 6.01 -15.08 5.30
CA LEU A 4 6.20 -13.62 5.42
C LEU A 4 6.47 -12.96 4.06
N ARG A 5 7.26 -13.62 3.20
CA ARG A 5 7.49 -13.14 1.82
C ARG A 5 6.18 -13.19 1.03
N LYS A 6 5.38 -14.25 1.22
CA LYS A 6 4.03 -14.35 0.64
C LYS A 6 3.14 -13.20 1.11
N TYR A 7 3.16 -12.86 2.39
CA TYR A 7 2.40 -11.71 2.89
C TYR A 7 2.75 -10.38 2.23
N GLN A 8 4.05 -10.08 2.14
CA GLN A 8 4.52 -8.82 1.55
C GLN A 8 4.13 -8.74 0.08
N LEU A 9 4.30 -9.84 -0.65
CA LEU A 9 3.83 -9.95 -2.03
C LEU A 9 2.31 -9.80 -2.12
N ASP A 10 1.53 -10.44 -1.23
CA ASP A 10 0.07 -10.33 -1.22
C ASP A 10 -0.37 -8.87 -1.01
N ILE A 11 0.25 -8.12 -0.10
CA ILE A 11 -0.04 -6.69 0.11
C ILE A 11 0.31 -5.85 -1.13
N ILE A 12 1.49 -6.10 -1.72
CA ILE A 12 1.96 -5.38 -2.92
C ILE A 12 1.04 -5.65 -4.11
N PHE A 13 0.72 -6.92 -4.37
CA PHE A 13 -0.16 -7.31 -5.48
C PHE A 13 -1.58 -6.78 -5.27
N LEU A 14 -2.07 -6.76 -4.02
CA LEU A 14 -3.37 -6.19 -3.73
C LEU A 14 -3.40 -4.68 -3.99
N PHE A 15 -2.36 -3.95 -3.54
CA PHE A 15 -2.23 -2.51 -3.84
C PHE A 15 -2.12 -2.24 -5.34
N PHE A 16 -1.30 -3.00 -6.04
CA PHE A 16 -1.15 -2.89 -7.49
C PHE A 16 -2.46 -3.19 -8.22
N GLY A 17 -3.15 -4.26 -7.83
CA GLY A 17 -4.43 -4.66 -8.42
C GLY A 17 -5.50 -3.60 -8.22
N ILE A 18 -5.65 -3.08 -6.99
CA ILE A 18 -6.69 -2.09 -6.73
C ILE A 18 -6.38 -0.73 -7.38
N SER A 19 -5.12 -0.33 -7.41
CA SER A 19 -4.69 0.88 -8.12
C SER A 19 -4.95 0.76 -9.61
N SER A 20 -4.62 -0.40 -10.22
CA SER A 20 -4.85 -0.66 -11.64
C SER A 20 -6.33 -0.67 -12.00
N ILE A 21 -7.18 -1.28 -11.17
CA ILE A 21 -8.64 -1.25 -11.34
C ILE A 21 -9.16 0.18 -11.28
N THR A 22 -8.72 0.95 -10.27
CA THR A 22 -9.16 2.34 -10.08
C THR A 22 -8.76 3.21 -11.27
N TRP A 23 -7.50 3.12 -11.72
CA TRP A 23 -7.03 3.81 -12.92
C TRP A 23 -7.82 3.42 -14.16
N THR A 24 -8.07 2.13 -14.37
CA THR A 24 -8.85 1.64 -15.51
C THR A 24 -10.25 2.25 -15.53
N ILE A 25 -10.92 2.28 -14.37
CA ILE A 25 -12.25 2.89 -14.25
C ILE A 25 -12.19 4.40 -14.51
N PHE A 26 -11.19 5.11 -14.00
CA PHE A 26 -11.05 6.56 -14.26
C PHE A 26 -10.79 6.86 -15.73
N TYR A 27 -9.92 6.10 -16.40
CA TYR A 27 -9.71 6.24 -17.85
C TYR A 27 -10.98 5.93 -18.63
N PHE A 28 -11.76 4.92 -18.20
CA PHE A 28 -13.05 4.61 -18.81
C PHE A 28 -14.07 5.73 -18.62
N ILE A 29 -14.19 6.33 -17.43
CA ILE A 29 -15.07 7.47 -17.20
C ILE A 29 -14.66 8.67 -18.06
N LYS A 30 -13.35 8.92 -18.16
CA LYS A 30 -12.78 9.98 -18.99
C LYS A 30 -13.07 9.75 -20.47
N SER A 31 -13.13 8.51 -20.96
CA SER A 31 -13.46 8.21 -22.36
C SER A 31 -14.92 8.53 -22.72
N PHE A 32 -15.83 8.61 -21.74
CA PHE A 32 -17.19 9.14 -21.94
C PHE A 32 -17.27 10.68 -21.85
N GLY A 33 -16.14 11.38 -21.76
CA GLY A 33 -16.09 12.83 -21.64
C GLY A 33 -16.51 13.36 -20.26
N LYS A 34 -16.56 12.47 -19.25
CA LYS A 34 -16.88 12.84 -17.87
C LYS A 34 -15.61 13.05 -17.06
N ASP A 35 -15.68 13.95 -16.08
CA ASP A 35 -14.59 14.16 -15.13
C ASP A 35 -14.57 13.03 -14.07
N PRO A 36 -13.51 12.21 -13.98
CA PRO A 36 -13.39 11.14 -13.01
C PRO A 36 -13.45 11.60 -11.54
N HIS A 37 -13.09 12.86 -11.23
CA HIS A 37 -13.16 13.37 -9.85
C HIS A 37 -14.57 13.31 -9.27
N ASN A 38 -15.58 13.60 -10.08
CA ASN A 38 -16.98 13.56 -9.65
C ASN A 38 -17.45 12.14 -9.30
N TYR A 39 -16.75 11.12 -9.81
CA TYR A 39 -17.08 9.71 -9.61
C TYR A 39 -16.16 9.02 -8.63
N GLU A 40 -15.16 9.73 -8.12
CA GLU A 40 -14.12 9.16 -7.28
C GLU A 40 -14.69 8.53 -6.01
N TRP A 41 -15.72 9.13 -5.40
CA TRP A 41 -16.33 8.56 -4.20
C TRP A 41 -17.02 7.22 -4.47
N TYR A 42 -17.68 7.08 -5.62
CA TYR A 42 -18.41 5.87 -6.00
C TYR A 42 -17.50 4.71 -6.39
N VAL A 43 -16.26 5.00 -6.82
CA VAL A 43 -15.27 4.00 -7.21
C VAL A 43 -14.31 3.73 -6.07
N GLY A 44 -13.70 4.79 -5.54
CA GLY A 44 -12.68 4.76 -4.51
C GLY A 44 -13.17 4.23 -3.18
N ALA A 45 -14.31 4.71 -2.65
CA ALA A 45 -14.77 4.31 -1.32
C ALA A 45 -15.15 2.81 -1.22
N PRO A 46 -15.89 2.21 -2.18
CA PRO A 46 -16.16 0.77 -2.14
C PRO A 46 -14.89 -0.07 -2.28
N LEU A 47 -13.99 0.31 -3.19
CA LEU A 47 -12.70 -0.35 -3.36
C LEU A 47 -11.86 -0.24 -2.08
N LEU A 48 -11.85 0.91 -1.43
CA LEU A 48 -11.18 1.13 -0.15
C LEU A 48 -11.69 0.21 0.95
N ALA A 49 -13.01 0.07 1.06
CA ALA A 49 -13.61 -0.83 2.04
C ALA A 49 -13.18 -2.29 1.81
N ILE A 50 -13.23 -2.75 0.54
CA ILE A 50 -12.77 -4.09 0.16
C ILE A 50 -11.26 -4.24 0.45
N TYR A 51 -10.46 -3.25 0.09
CA TYR A 51 -9.01 -3.23 0.32
C TYR A 51 -8.68 -3.43 1.79
N CYS A 52 -9.29 -2.63 2.67
CA CYS A 52 -9.08 -2.70 4.10
C CYS A 52 -9.53 -4.04 4.67
N ALA A 53 -10.68 -4.55 4.25
CA ALA A 53 -11.19 -5.85 4.71
C ALA A 53 -10.27 -7.01 4.32
N VAL A 54 -9.76 -7.00 3.08
CA VAL A 54 -8.82 -8.03 2.61
C VAL A 54 -7.49 -7.91 3.33
N LEU A 55 -6.93 -6.70 3.46
CA LEU A 55 -5.69 -6.47 4.21
C LEU A 55 -5.80 -6.95 5.65
N TRP A 56 -6.94 -6.70 6.31
CA TRP A 56 -7.21 -7.18 7.66
C TRP A 56 -7.19 -8.71 7.75
N ARG A 57 -7.85 -9.39 6.81
CA ARG A 57 -7.83 -10.87 6.75
C ARG A 57 -6.46 -11.45 6.48
N ILE A 58 -5.67 -10.83 5.59
CA ILE A 58 -4.31 -11.27 5.32
C ILE A 58 -3.45 -11.06 6.57
N ARG A 59 -3.65 -9.92 7.24
CA ARG A 59 -2.95 -9.56 8.47
C ARG A 59 -3.19 -10.54 9.61
N GLU A 60 -4.42 -11.03 9.80
CA GLU A 60 -4.76 -12.01 10.84
C GLU A 60 -4.04 -13.35 10.69
N LYS A 61 -3.65 -13.73 9.47
CA LYS A 61 -2.98 -15.01 9.19
C LYS A 61 -1.53 -15.08 9.66
N ILE A 62 -0.97 -13.98 10.19
CA ILE A 62 0.46 -13.87 10.47
C ILE A 62 0.70 -13.87 11.96
N ASN A 63 1.37 -14.92 12.41
CA ASN A 63 1.78 -15.03 13.79
C ASN A 63 2.93 -14.06 14.08
N ARG A 64 2.85 -13.30 15.18
CA ARG A 64 3.77 -12.20 15.50
C ARG A 64 5.23 -12.64 15.68
N HIS A 65 5.45 -13.91 15.97
CA HIS A 65 6.78 -14.51 16.12
C HIS A 65 7.50 -14.81 14.81
N ASP A 66 6.80 -14.86 13.67
CA ASP A 66 7.41 -15.19 12.37
C ASP A 66 7.96 -13.98 11.60
N ARG A 67 7.92 -12.78 12.20
CA ARG A 67 8.38 -11.55 11.54
C ARG A 67 9.89 -11.43 11.59
N ARG A 68 10.51 -11.25 10.42
CA ARG A 68 11.94 -10.98 10.29
C ARG A 68 12.24 -9.52 10.62
N GLU A 69 13.43 -9.30 11.16
CA GLU A 69 14.02 -7.98 11.31
C GLU A 69 14.34 -7.39 9.92
N LEU A 70 14.14 -6.08 9.78
CA LEU A 70 14.38 -5.32 8.57
C LEU A 70 15.88 -5.36 8.23
N THR A 71 16.26 -5.98 7.10
CA THR A 71 17.65 -5.92 6.61
C THR A 71 17.84 -4.70 5.69
N GLY A 72 19.07 -4.17 5.61
CA GLY A 72 19.37 -3.01 4.76
C GLY A 72 19.02 -3.19 3.28
N ALA A 73 19.16 -4.41 2.74
CA ALA A 73 18.72 -4.73 1.38
C ALA A 73 17.21 -4.57 1.20
N THR A 74 16.42 -4.94 2.22
CA THR A 74 14.97 -4.78 2.17
C THR A 74 14.59 -3.30 2.22
N LEU A 75 15.25 -2.50 3.06
CA LEU A 75 15.08 -1.04 3.10
C LEU A 75 15.37 -0.41 1.72
N PHE A 76 16.41 -0.85 1.02
CA PHE A 76 16.75 -0.34 -0.31
C PHE A 76 15.67 -0.65 -1.36
N TYR A 77 15.13 -1.87 -1.38
CA TYR A 77 14.00 -2.20 -2.25
C TYR A 77 12.78 -1.32 -1.93
N TRP A 78 12.58 -0.93 -0.67
CA TRP A 78 11.49 -0.05 -0.28
C TRP A 78 11.65 1.38 -0.70
N ILE A 79 12.83 1.95 -0.51
CA ILE A 79 13.15 3.30 -1.02
C ILE A 79 12.96 3.33 -2.54
N THR A 80 13.42 2.29 -3.23
CA THR A 80 13.26 2.17 -4.68
C THR A 80 11.79 2.05 -5.08
N PHE A 81 11.00 1.22 -4.39
CA PHE A 81 9.57 1.08 -4.67
C PHE A 81 8.80 2.38 -4.40
N GLY A 82 9.12 3.08 -3.30
CA GLY A 82 8.58 4.40 -2.98
C GLY A 82 8.92 5.44 -4.03
N LEU A 83 10.16 5.44 -4.56
CA LEU A 83 10.57 6.31 -5.67
C LEU A 83 9.81 6.00 -6.96
N VAL A 84 9.61 4.72 -7.30
CA VAL A 84 8.82 4.32 -8.47
C VAL A 84 7.36 4.76 -8.34
N LEU A 85 6.78 4.64 -7.13
CA LEU A 85 5.45 5.17 -6.86
C LEU A 85 5.42 6.69 -6.91
N PHE A 86 6.44 7.39 -6.42
CA PHE A 86 6.55 8.84 -6.57
C PHE A 86 6.64 9.28 -8.03
N LEU A 87 7.35 8.53 -8.87
CA LEU A 87 7.43 8.79 -10.31
C LEU A 87 6.08 8.61 -11.02
N SER A 88 5.17 7.77 -10.50
CA SER A 88 3.82 7.66 -11.06
C SER A 88 2.95 8.90 -10.80
N TYR A 89 3.34 9.77 -9.86
CA TYR A 89 2.69 11.08 -9.67
C TYR A 89 2.98 12.08 -10.80
N ALA A 90 3.97 11.80 -11.67
CA ALA A 90 4.26 12.59 -12.87
C ALA A 90 3.48 12.11 -14.12
N ALA A 91 2.56 11.15 -13.97
CA ALA A 91 1.72 10.64 -15.05
C ALA A 91 0.68 11.69 -15.53
N PRO A 92 0.16 11.57 -16.78
CA PRO A 92 -0.79 12.52 -17.36
C PRO A 92 -2.13 12.65 -16.62
N LEU A 93 -2.43 11.72 -15.72
CA LEU A 93 -3.38 11.93 -14.62
C LEU A 93 -2.55 11.80 -13.34
N PRO A 94 -2.20 12.91 -12.67
CA PRO A 94 -1.34 12.84 -11.51
C PRO A 94 -2.10 12.21 -10.34
N ALA A 95 -1.52 11.18 -9.73
CA ALA A 95 -2.10 10.47 -8.60
C ALA A 95 -2.47 11.38 -7.40
N ARG A 96 -1.84 12.57 -7.31
CA ARG A 96 -2.09 13.58 -6.27
C ARG A 96 -3.47 14.22 -6.34
N GLU A 97 -4.08 14.24 -7.51
CA GLU A 97 -5.39 14.87 -7.66
C GLU A 97 -6.52 13.99 -7.11
N TYR A 98 -6.24 12.71 -6.83
CA TYR A 98 -7.23 11.70 -6.45
C TYR A 98 -6.99 11.24 -5.00
N TRP A 99 -7.86 11.68 -4.09
CA TRP A 99 -7.81 11.32 -2.66
C TRP A 99 -7.84 9.80 -2.44
N SER A 100 -8.51 9.06 -3.32
CA SER A 100 -8.64 7.60 -3.25
C SER A 100 -7.28 6.90 -3.44
N ILE A 101 -6.48 7.36 -4.40
CA ILE A 101 -5.15 6.83 -4.70
C ILE A 101 -4.17 7.18 -3.57
N GLU A 102 -4.22 8.42 -3.05
CA GLU A 102 -3.44 8.81 -1.88
C GLU A 102 -3.78 7.94 -0.66
N THR A 103 -5.06 7.69 -0.43
CA THR A 103 -5.52 6.87 0.70
C THR A 103 -5.08 5.42 0.55
N PHE A 104 -5.19 4.83 -0.65
CA PHE A 104 -4.67 3.48 -0.93
C PHE A 104 -3.17 3.40 -0.64
N PHE A 105 -2.40 4.41 -1.06
CA PHE A 105 -0.96 4.44 -0.84
C PHE A 105 -0.60 4.56 0.65
N ILE A 106 -1.32 5.40 1.42
CA ILE A 106 -1.13 5.52 2.86
C ILE A 106 -1.40 4.18 3.56
N ILE A 107 -2.53 3.54 3.25
CA ILE A 107 -2.91 2.26 3.87
C ILE A 107 -1.90 1.16 3.49
N PHE A 108 -1.53 1.09 2.21
CA PHE A 108 -0.49 0.20 1.73
C PHE A 108 0.79 0.36 2.56
N THR A 109 1.26 1.60 2.71
CA THR A 109 2.50 1.92 3.45
C THR A 109 2.41 1.49 4.90
N ILE A 110 1.27 1.73 5.57
CA ILE A 110 1.06 1.33 6.98
C ILE A 110 1.10 -0.20 7.13
N PHE A 111 0.34 -0.94 6.34
CA PHE A 111 0.27 -2.40 6.43
C PHE A 111 1.58 -3.06 6.04
N LEU A 112 2.26 -2.49 5.04
CA LEU A 112 3.57 -2.95 4.65
C LEU A 112 4.61 -2.70 5.75
N ALA A 113 4.64 -1.52 6.37
CA ALA A 113 5.53 -1.22 7.48
C ALA A 113 5.28 -2.15 8.69
N ASP A 114 4.02 -2.42 9.00
CA ASP A 114 3.64 -3.37 10.05
C ASP A 114 4.07 -4.83 9.74
N SER A 115 4.26 -5.18 8.46
CA SER A 115 4.85 -6.48 8.08
C SER A 115 6.30 -6.66 8.56
N TYR A 116 7.03 -5.55 8.75
CA TYR A 116 8.44 -5.52 9.13
C TYR A 116 8.69 -5.22 10.60
N TRP A 117 7.91 -4.31 11.19
CA TRP A 117 8.18 -3.87 12.55
C TRP A 117 7.47 -4.71 13.61
N ASN A 118 8.26 -5.17 14.58
CA ASN A 118 7.76 -5.56 15.89
C ASN A 118 7.85 -4.34 16.82
N PHE A 119 6.85 -3.46 16.77
CA PHE A 119 6.80 -2.22 17.57
C PHE A 119 6.90 -2.45 19.09
N LYS A 120 6.76 -3.69 19.59
CA LYS A 120 7.01 -4.04 21.00
C LYS A 120 8.49 -4.10 21.39
N LYS A 121 9.43 -4.28 20.46
CA LYS A 121 10.89 -4.30 20.74
C LYS A 121 11.54 -2.91 20.66
N LEU A 122 10.90 -1.95 20.00
CA LEU A 122 11.30 -0.54 19.97
C LEU A 122 10.81 0.13 21.26
N THR A 123 11.60 -0.02 22.32
CA THR A 123 11.48 0.85 23.50
C THR A 123 12.50 1.97 23.37
N LEU A 124 12.20 3.17 23.89
CA LEU A 124 13.19 4.27 23.94
C LEU A 124 14.55 3.81 24.52
N LYS A 125 14.53 2.81 25.42
CA LYS A 125 15.73 2.15 25.96
C LYS A 125 16.61 1.41 24.94
N THR A 126 16.06 0.85 23.86
CA THR A 126 16.84 0.15 22.82
C THR A 126 17.38 1.09 21.75
N LEU A 127 16.77 2.27 21.59
CA LEU A 127 17.21 3.31 20.66
C LEU A 127 18.44 4.09 21.16
N PHE A 128 18.63 4.18 22.48
CA PHE A 128 19.75 4.86 23.12
C PHE A 128 20.81 3.93 23.73
N LYS A 129 20.66 2.61 23.56
CA LYS A 129 21.71 1.67 23.95
C LYS A 129 22.77 1.61 22.85
N LYS A 130 23.86 2.37 23.06
CA LYS A 130 25.15 2.14 22.41
C LYS A 130 25.68 0.74 22.77
#